data_AF-A0A7R6XSR7-F1
#
_entry.id   AF-A0A7R6XSR7-F1
#
_cell.length_a   1.000
_cell.length_b   1.000
_cell.length_c   1.000
_cell.angle_alpha   90.00
_cell.angle_beta   90.00
_cell.angle_gamma   90.00
#
_symmetry.space_group_name_H-M   'P 1'
#
loop_
_entity.id
_entity.type
_entity.pdbx_description
1 polymer ?
#
loop_
_entity_poly.entity_id
_entity_poly.type
_entity_poly.pdbx_seq_one_letter_code
_entity_poly.pdbx_strand_id
1 'polypeptide(L)'
;MANELRYKTARDLFVACPAVAADMSALPTEQASIEFCRTLLAGPVPEEAITFCAYLLAERASVWWAHECLSHLRDLLDGQDLELLMLVGDWISEPDNPRHHAALGSAVALPPTTPVAWIALAVIWRDDGLATDEAAMPAMRPFPAAHAVNAGILTGLARVALADRFSVLSAFVEMGIQTAEIEALRQSAHA
;
A
#
# COMPACT_ATOMS: atom_id res chain seq x y z
N MET A 1 23.45 -15.49 8.11
CA MET A 1 22.65 -15.50 6.87
C MET A 1 21.86 -14.21 6.89
N ALA A 2 22.11 -13.29 5.95
CA ALA A 2 21.54 -11.95 6.02
C ALA A 2 20.06 -12.01 5.65
N ASN A 3 19.23 -11.39 6.47
CA ASN A 3 17.82 -11.19 6.24
C ASN A 3 17.65 -10.12 5.16
N GLU A 4 17.47 -10.49 3.90
CA GLU A 4 17.48 -9.52 2.81
C GLU A 4 16.07 -9.07 2.46
N LEU A 5 15.84 -7.76 2.56
CA LEU A 5 14.63 -7.11 2.04
C LEU A 5 14.50 -7.37 0.54
N ARG A 6 13.25 -7.32 0.03
CA ARG A 6 12.94 -7.42 -1.40
C ARG A 6 13.78 -6.47 -2.26
N TYR A 7 14.01 -5.26 -1.76
CA TYR A 7 14.90 -4.26 -2.34
C TYR A 7 15.88 -3.81 -1.25
N LYS A 8 17.18 -3.98 -1.49
CA LYS A 8 18.21 -3.66 -0.48
C LYS A 8 18.37 -2.15 -0.33
N THR A 9 18.37 -1.44 -1.45
CA THR A 9 18.51 0.02 -1.52
C THR A 9 17.30 0.69 -2.16
N ALA A 10 17.17 1.99 -1.94
CA ALA A 10 16.19 2.80 -2.66
C ALA A 10 16.42 2.76 -4.18
N ARG A 11 17.68 2.72 -4.63
CA ARG A 11 18.04 2.54 -6.04
C ARG A 11 17.46 1.26 -6.62
N ASP A 12 17.58 0.14 -5.91
CA ASP A 12 17.05 -1.16 -6.36
C ASP A 12 15.52 -1.10 -6.57
N LEU A 13 14.81 -0.46 -5.64
CA LEU A 13 13.35 -0.29 -5.75
C LEU A 13 12.98 0.56 -6.96
N PHE A 14 13.62 1.71 -7.17
CA PHE A 14 13.29 2.58 -8.30
C PHE A 14 13.61 1.94 -9.65
N VAL A 15 14.66 1.11 -9.73
CA VAL A 15 14.99 0.35 -10.95
C VAL A 15 13.94 -0.72 -11.22
N ALA A 16 13.50 -1.44 -10.19
CA ALA A 16 12.51 -2.51 -10.33
C ALA A 16 11.08 -1.97 -10.52
N CYS A 17 10.76 -0.83 -9.91
CA CYS A 17 9.44 -0.22 -9.86
C CYS A 17 9.48 1.25 -10.32
N PRO A 18 9.76 1.56 -11.60
CA PRO A 18 9.91 2.95 -12.06
C PRO A 18 8.68 3.84 -11.84
N ALA A 19 7.49 3.23 -11.71
CA ALA A 19 6.24 3.94 -11.43
C ALA A 19 6.25 4.74 -10.12
N VAL A 20 7.10 4.38 -9.15
CA VAL A 20 7.25 5.14 -7.89
C VAL A 20 7.62 6.60 -8.16
N ALA A 21 8.40 6.87 -9.22
CA ALA A 21 8.80 8.23 -9.60
C ALA A 21 7.65 9.10 -10.13
N ALA A 22 6.48 8.51 -10.40
CA ALA A 22 5.27 9.26 -10.72
C ALA A 22 4.50 9.71 -9.46
N ASP A 23 4.76 9.08 -8.32
CA ASP A 23 4.02 9.25 -7.07
C ASP A 23 4.84 9.95 -5.96
N MET A 24 6.14 10.15 -6.16
CA MET A 24 7.01 10.91 -5.25
C MET A 24 8.13 11.63 -6.01
N SER A 25 8.68 12.67 -5.38
CA SER A 25 9.72 13.55 -5.95
C SER A 25 11.13 13.22 -5.46
N ALA A 26 11.31 12.58 -4.30
CA ALA A 26 12.64 12.21 -3.84
C ALA A 26 13.34 11.26 -4.82
N LEU A 27 14.64 11.54 -5.04
CA LEU A 27 15.47 10.78 -5.97
C LEU A 27 16.00 9.50 -5.31
N PRO A 28 16.18 8.42 -6.10
CA PRO A 28 16.77 7.20 -5.57
C PRO A 28 18.21 7.43 -5.13
N THR A 29 18.55 6.87 -3.97
CA THR A 29 19.92 6.86 -3.42
C THR A 29 20.40 5.43 -3.21
N GLU A 30 21.69 5.27 -2.92
CA GLU A 30 22.29 3.99 -2.52
C GLU A 30 21.99 3.64 -1.04
N GLN A 31 21.20 4.46 -0.33
CA GLN A 31 20.85 4.17 1.06
C GLN A 31 20.01 2.89 1.15
N ALA A 32 20.19 2.16 2.26
CA ALA A 32 19.36 1.00 2.56
C ALA A 32 17.88 1.39 2.62
N SER A 33 16.98 0.55 2.09
CA SER A 33 15.56 0.91 1.92
C SER A 33 14.89 1.42 3.19
N ILE A 34 15.16 0.79 4.35
CA ILE A 34 14.58 1.22 5.64
C ILE A 34 15.17 2.56 6.10
N GLU A 35 16.47 2.78 5.89
CA GLU A 35 17.11 4.06 6.20
C GLU A 35 16.57 5.18 5.30
N PHE A 36 16.30 4.87 4.03
CA PHE A 36 15.67 5.79 3.10
C PHE A 36 14.25 6.15 3.55
N CYS A 37 13.41 5.18 3.96
CA CYS A 37 12.09 5.45 4.55
C CYS A 37 12.17 6.45 5.72
N ARG A 38 13.10 6.22 6.66
CA ARG A 38 13.28 7.10 7.83
C ARG A 38 13.80 8.47 7.43
N THR A 39 14.64 8.55 6.40
CA THR A 39 15.13 9.82 5.85
C THR A 39 13.99 10.61 5.20
N LEU A 40 13.09 9.95 4.45
CA LEU A 40 11.90 10.59 3.90
C LEU A 40 10.97 11.11 5.01
N LEU A 41 10.75 10.31 6.04
CA LEU A 41 9.91 10.68 7.18
C LEU A 41 10.44 11.93 7.93
N ALA A 42 11.75 12.06 8.05
CA ALA A 42 12.40 13.24 8.64
C ALA A 42 12.59 14.41 7.65
N GLY A 43 12.22 14.21 6.38
CA GLY A 43 12.44 15.13 5.29
C GLY A 43 11.37 16.20 5.13
N PRO A 44 11.44 16.99 4.04
CA PRO A 44 10.50 18.07 3.76
C PRO A 44 9.11 17.58 3.33
N VAL A 45 8.98 16.33 2.88
CA VAL A 45 7.71 15.73 2.43
C VAL A 45 7.57 14.34 3.08
N PRO A 46 7.18 14.26 4.37
CA PRO A 46 7.12 13.00 5.10
C PRO A 46 6.14 11.99 4.50
N GLU A 47 5.14 12.44 3.76
CA GLU A 47 4.18 11.59 3.04
C GLU A 47 4.86 10.68 2.01
N GLU A 48 6.02 11.07 1.47
CA GLU A 48 6.78 10.22 0.54
C GLU A 48 7.30 8.94 1.20
N ALA A 49 7.40 8.89 2.53
CA ALA A 49 7.71 7.65 3.24
C ALA A 49 6.55 6.63 3.14
N ILE A 50 5.30 7.09 3.15
CA ILE A 50 4.12 6.22 2.87
C ILE A 50 4.18 5.73 1.43
N THR A 51 4.43 6.64 0.47
CA THR A 51 4.59 6.28 -0.94
C THR A 51 5.66 5.19 -1.10
N PHE A 52 6.86 5.41 -0.56
CA PHE A 52 7.95 4.45 -0.72
C PHE A 52 7.63 3.09 -0.06
N CYS A 53 7.05 3.08 1.15
CA CYS A 53 6.61 1.84 1.81
C CYS A 53 5.59 1.05 0.96
N ALA A 54 4.65 1.73 0.30
CA ALA A 54 3.65 1.08 -0.54
C ALA A 54 4.26 0.30 -1.72
N TYR A 55 5.40 0.76 -2.26
CA TYR A 55 6.15 0.09 -3.32
C TYR A 55 7.19 -0.90 -2.80
N LEU A 56 7.65 -0.74 -1.55
CA LEU A 56 8.64 -1.61 -0.91
C LEU A 56 8.05 -2.96 -0.52
N LEU A 57 6.84 -2.94 0.03
CA LEU A 57 6.14 -4.11 0.54
C LEU A 57 5.63 -5.01 -0.59
N ALA A 58 5.59 -6.33 -0.35
CA ALA A 58 4.87 -7.21 -1.27
C ALA A 58 3.37 -6.89 -1.25
N GLU A 59 2.67 -7.13 -2.35
CA GLU A 59 1.27 -6.69 -2.53
C GLU A 59 0.32 -7.10 -1.40
N ARG A 60 0.45 -8.34 -0.90
CA ARG A 60 -0.40 -8.80 0.22
C ARG A 60 -0.08 -8.05 1.52
N ALA A 61 1.20 -7.82 1.80
CA ALA A 61 1.61 -7.10 2.99
C ALA A 61 1.31 -5.60 2.91
N SER A 62 1.37 -5.01 1.71
CA SER A 62 0.99 -3.61 1.51
C SER A 62 -0.51 -3.41 1.73
N VAL A 63 -1.36 -4.31 1.24
CA VAL A 63 -2.82 -4.29 1.52
C VAL A 63 -3.10 -4.50 3.01
N TRP A 64 -2.44 -5.46 3.66
CA TRP A 64 -2.58 -5.67 5.10
C TRP A 64 -2.20 -4.41 5.90
N TRP A 65 -1.03 -3.85 5.61
CA TRP A 65 -0.55 -2.63 6.25
C TRP A 65 -1.53 -1.46 6.05
N ALA A 66 -2.06 -1.28 4.85
CA ALA A 66 -3.05 -0.25 4.55
C ALA A 66 -4.36 -0.46 5.32
N HIS A 67 -4.83 -1.72 5.41
CA HIS A 67 -6.00 -2.09 6.22
C HIS A 67 -5.79 -1.73 7.70
N GLU A 68 -4.64 -2.05 8.28
CA GLU A 68 -4.33 -1.70 9.67
C GLU A 68 -4.26 -0.18 9.87
N CYS A 69 -3.63 0.55 8.94
CA CYS A 69 -3.61 2.01 8.97
C CYS A 69 -5.02 2.60 9.00
N LEU A 70 -5.93 2.16 8.11
CA LEU A 70 -7.29 2.66 8.09
C LEU A 70 -8.15 2.16 9.26
N SER A 71 -7.86 0.99 9.82
CA SER A 71 -8.50 0.50 11.05
C SER A 71 -8.23 1.42 12.24
N HIS A 72 -7.03 2.01 12.32
CA HIS A 72 -6.71 3.06 13.30
C HIS A 72 -7.46 4.38 13.06
N LEU A 73 -8.03 4.58 11.87
CA LEU A 73 -8.82 5.77 11.50
C LEU A 73 -10.32 5.50 11.46
N ARG A 74 -10.80 4.37 11.99
CA ARG A 74 -12.20 3.93 11.86
C ARG A 74 -13.25 4.97 12.25
N ASP A 75 -12.96 5.82 13.24
CA ASP A 75 -13.88 6.86 13.70
C ASP A 75 -14.02 8.02 12.70
N LEU A 76 -13.15 8.08 11.68
CA LEU A 76 -13.15 9.04 10.58
C LEU A 76 -13.72 8.45 9.27
N LEU A 77 -14.21 7.21 9.33
CA LEU A 77 -14.79 6.50 8.20
C LEU A 77 -16.32 6.48 8.32
N ASP A 78 -17.01 6.51 7.17
CA ASP A 78 -18.46 6.34 7.14
C ASP A 78 -18.84 4.84 7.16
N GLY A 79 -20.14 4.56 7.24
CA GLY A 79 -20.63 3.17 7.30
C GLY A 79 -20.26 2.33 6.08
N GLN A 80 -20.23 2.94 4.89
CA GLN A 80 -19.87 2.23 3.66
C GLN A 80 -18.38 1.89 3.64
N ASP A 81 -17.51 2.83 4.04
CA ASP A 81 -16.08 2.59 4.20
C ASP A 81 -15.81 1.49 5.23
N LEU A 82 -16.56 1.45 6.34
CA LEU A 82 -16.41 0.39 7.36
C LEU A 82 -16.82 -0.99 6.82
N GLU A 83 -17.90 -1.08 6.04
CA GLU A 83 -18.32 -2.32 5.38
C GLU A 83 -17.27 -2.79 4.36
N LEU A 84 -16.73 -1.89 3.54
CA LEU A 84 -15.64 -2.23 2.62
C LEU A 84 -14.38 -2.68 3.38
N LEU A 85 -14.07 -2.05 4.52
CA LEU A 85 -12.88 -2.37 5.30
C LEU A 85 -12.96 -3.79 5.85
N MET A 86 -14.15 -4.22 6.28
CA MET A 86 -14.41 -5.60 6.67
C MET A 86 -14.18 -6.58 5.51
N LEU A 87 -14.67 -6.27 4.30
CA LEU A 87 -14.45 -7.12 3.11
C LEU A 87 -12.95 -7.25 2.76
N VAL A 88 -12.19 -6.17 2.92
CA VAL A 88 -10.73 -6.20 2.76
C VAL A 88 -10.08 -7.10 3.83
N GLY A 89 -10.54 -7.01 5.09
CA GLY A 89 -10.08 -7.87 6.19
C GLY A 89 -10.37 -9.37 5.96
N ASP A 90 -11.54 -9.69 5.41
CA ASP A 90 -11.90 -11.05 5.01
C ASP A 90 -10.93 -11.58 3.93
N TRP A 91 -10.65 -10.77 2.91
CA TRP A 91 -9.67 -11.12 1.87
C TRP A 91 -8.26 -11.33 2.42
N ILE A 92 -7.80 -10.48 3.34
CA ILE A 92 -6.48 -10.63 3.98
C ILE A 92 -6.35 -12.00 4.67
N SER A 93 -7.44 -12.45 5.30
CA SER A 93 -7.54 -13.70 6.03
C SER A 93 -7.56 -14.91 5.10
N GLU A 94 -8.35 -14.84 4.02
CA GLU A 94 -8.51 -15.91 3.03
C GLU A 94 -8.27 -15.39 1.59
N PRO A 95 -7.02 -15.06 1.21
CA PRO A 95 -6.75 -14.37 -0.07
C PRO A 95 -7.03 -15.23 -1.31
N ASP A 96 -7.02 -16.56 -1.16
CA ASP A 96 -7.25 -17.51 -2.24
C ASP A 96 -8.75 -17.85 -2.42
N ASN A 97 -9.64 -17.26 -1.60
CA ASN A 97 -11.07 -17.51 -1.68
C ASN A 97 -11.70 -16.52 -2.69
N PRO A 98 -12.18 -17.01 -3.85
CA PRO A 98 -12.67 -16.14 -4.93
C PRO A 98 -13.92 -15.34 -4.55
N ARG A 99 -14.61 -15.72 -3.46
CA ARG A 99 -15.78 -14.99 -2.97
C ARG A 99 -15.43 -13.62 -2.43
N HIS A 100 -14.27 -13.47 -1.78
CA HIS A 100 -13.85 -12.17 -1.25
C HIS A 100 -13.49 -11.20 -2.37
N HIS A 101 -12.87 -11.69 -3.45
CA HIS A 101 -12.60 -10.89 -4.64
C HIS A 101 -13.90 -10.42 -5.32
N ALA A 102 -14.83 -11.34 -5.56
CA ALA A 102 -16.14 -11.00 -6.15
C ALA A 102 -16.94 -10.03 -5.28
N ALA A 103 -16.89 -10.17 -3.95
CA ALA A 103 -17.54 -9.25 -3.03
C ALA A 103 -16.96 -7.83 -3.16
N LEU A 104 -15.63 -7.70 -3.13
CA LEU A 104 -14.94 -6.41 -3.31
C LEU A 104 -15.25 -5.80 -4.68
N GLY A 105 -15.18 -6.60 -5.75
CA GLY A 105 -15.48 -6.15 -7.13
C GLY A 105 -16.90 -5.61 -7.31
N SER A 106 -17.87 -6.11 -6.54
CA SER A 106 -19.24 -5.60 -6.57
C SER A 106 -19.50 -4.40 -5.64
N ALA A 107 -18.66 -4.21 -4.63
CA ALA A 107 -18.82 -3.16 -3.62
C ALA A 107 -18.09 -1.85 -3.96
N VAL A 108 -17.02 -1.91 -4.76
CA VAL A 108 -16.20 -0.73 -5.11
C VAL A 108 -16.78 0.03 -6.30
N ALA A 109 -17.07 1.31 -6.10
CA ALA A 109 -17.39 2.23 -7.19
C ALA A 109 -16.13 2.71 -7.92
N LEU A 110 -16.21 2.85 -9.26
CA LEU A 110 -15.14 3.39 -10.10
C LEU A 110 -15.53 4.77 -10.64
N PRO A 111 -14.67 5.81 -10.53
CA PRO A 111 -13.38 5.80 -9.83
C PRO A 111 -13.54 5.78 -8.30
N PRO A 112 -12.55 5.22 -7.55
CA PRO A 112 -12.59 5.24 -6.10
C PRO A 112 -12.46 6.68 -5.57
N THR A 113 -13.26 7.02 -4.57
CA THR A 113 -13.27 8.37 -3.96
C THR A 113 -13.01 8.36 -2.46
N THR A 114 -12.95 7.18 -1.84
CA THR A 114 -12.75 7.02 -0.40
C THR A 114 -11.45 6.26 -0.08
N PRO A 115 -10.87 6.44 1.12
CA PRO A 115 -9.66 5.75 1.55
C PRO A 115 -9.77 4.23 1.38
N VAL A 116 -10.91 3.65 1.79
CA VAL A 116 -11.09 2.19 1.78
C VAL A 116 -11.38 1.68 0.37
N ALA A 117 -12.12 2.43 -0.46
CA ALA A 117 -12.33 2.07 -1.87
C ALA A 117 -11.01 1.96 -2.64
N TRP A 118 -10.02 2.81 -2.34
CA TRP A 118 -8.67 2.68 -2.90
C TRP A 118 -7.98 1.36 -2.51
N ILE A 119 -8.03 0.95 -1.24
CA ILE A 119 -7.42 -0.31 -0.81
C ILE A 119 -8.14 -1.52 -1.42
N ALA A 120 -9.48 -1.48 -1.46
CA ALA A 120 -10.28 -2.52 -2.10
C ALA A 120 -9.93 -2.66 -3.59
N LEU A 121 -9.64 -1.55 -4.28
CA LEU A 121 -9.18 -1.55 -5.66
C LEU A 121 -7.78 -2.18 -5.81
N ALA A 122 -6.89 -1.98 -4.84
CA ALA A 122 -5.58 -2.65 -4.81
C ALA A 122 -5.72 -4.18 -4.78
N VAL A 123 -6.75 -4.70 -4.10
CA VAL A 123 -7.08 -6.13 -4.07
C VAL A 123 -7.64 -6.59 -5.41
N ILE A 124 -8.59 -5.83 -5.98
CA ILE A 124 -9.22 -6.18 -7.25
C ILE A 124 -8.17 -6.32 -8.34
N TRP A 125 -7.23 -5.36 -8.42
CA TRP A 125 -6.15 -5.31 -9.40
C TRP A 125 -5.03 -6.35 -9.22
N ARG A 126 -5.04 -7.14 -8.12
CA ARG A 126 -4.11 -8.27 -7.98
C ARG A 126 -4.50 -9.46 -8.85
N ASP A 127 -5.78 -9.62 -9.18
CA ASP A 127 -6.30 -10.84 -9.82
C ASP A 127 -6.45 -10.69 -11.34
N ASP A 128 -5.72 -9.74 -11.93
CA ASP A 128 -5.84 -9.39 -13.34
C ASP A 128 -5.07 -10.36 -14.25
N GLY A 129 -5.51 -11.60 -14.23
CA GLY A 129 -5.93 -12.25 -15.46
C GLY A 129 -7.27 -11.68 -15.99
N LEU A 130 -7.48 -10.36 -15.97
CA LEU A 130 -8.54 -9.66 -16.70
C LEU A 130 -8.24 -9.65 -18.21
N ALA A 131 -7.87 -10.82 -18.75
CA ALA A 131 -7.91 -11.11 -20.16
C ALA A 131 -9.34 -11.55 -20.49
N THR A 132 -10.19 -10.60 -20.89
CA THR A 132 -11.27 -10.91 -21.84
C THR A 132 -11.83 -9.70 -22.58
N ASP A 133 -11.30 -8.48 -22.37
CA ASP A 133 -11.64 -7.34 -23.24
C ASP A 133 -10.41 -6.47 -23.54
N GLU A 134 -9.59 -6.94 -24.51
CA GLU A 134 -8.43 -6.20 -25.06
C GLU A 134 -8.80 -4.80 -25.56
N ALA A 135 -10.08 -4.53 -25.86
CA ALA A 135 -10.54 -3.25 -26.38
C ALA A 135 -10.82 -2.20 -25.29
N ALA A 136 -10.90 -2.61 -24.01
CA ALA A 136 -11.27 -1.75 -22.89
C ALA A 136 -10.11 -1.45 -21.91
N MET A 137 -8.87 -1.83 -22.23
CA MET A 137 -7.70 -1.51 -21.41
C MET A 137 -7.06 -0.18 -21.84
N PRO A 138 -7.39 0.98 -21.25
CA PRO A 138 -6.40 2.05 -21.21
C PRO A 138 -5.20 1.48 -20.45
N ALA A 139 -4.01 1.59 -21.04
CA ALA A 139 -2.75 1.05 -20.52
C ALA A 139 -2.70 1.15 -18.98
N MET A 140 -2.92 0.01 -18.32
CA MET A 140 -3.03 -0.03 -16.87
C MET A 140 -1.70 0.46 -16.29
N ARG A 141 -1.78 1.41 -15.34
CA ARG A 141 -0.60 1.99 -14.68
C ARG A 141 0.28 0.84 -14.16
N PRO A 142 1.61 0.85 -14.38
CA PRO A 142 2.49 -0.13 -13.76
C PRO A 142 2.41 -0.02 -12.22
N PHE A 143 2.35 -1.15 -11.53
CA PHE A 143 2.16 -1.24 -10.07
C PHE A 143 0.86 -0.57 -9.57
N PRO A 144 -0.31 -0.97 -10.10
CA PRO A 144 -1.59 -0.33 -9.77
C PRO A 144 -1.97 -0.54 -8.30
N ALA A 145 -1.62 -1.69 -7.71
CA ALA A 145 -1.87 -1.99 -6.30
C ALA A 145 -1.06 -1.11 -5.34
N ALA A 146 0.24 -0.92 -5.58
CA ALA A 146 1.09 -0.06 -4.75
C ALA A 146 0.59 1.40 -4.79
N HIS A 147 0.23 1.89 -5.98
CA HIS A 147 -0.37 3.21 -6.14
C HIS A 147 -1.70 3.33 -5.36
N ALA A 148 -2.58 2.35 -5.48
CA ALA A 148 -3.86 2.33 -4.78
C ALA A 148 -3.71 2.29 -3.25
N VAL A 149 -2.75 1.51 -2.74
CA VAL A 149 -2.40 1.49 -1.31
C VAL A 149 -1.93 2.87 -0.85
N ASN A 150 -1.01 3.49 -1.60
CA ASN A 150 -0.51 4.85 -1.31
C ASN A 150 -1.68 5.85 -1.26
N ALA A 151 -2.52 5.86 -2.30
CA ALA A 151 -3.68 6.74 -2.39
C ALA A 151 -4.66 6.52 -1.24
N GLY A 152 -4.93 5.26 -0.86
CA GLY A 152 -5.83 4.92 0.24
C GLY A 152 -5.34 5.46 1.58
N ILE A 153 -4.08 5.21 1.92
CA ILE A 153 -3.50 5.68 3.19
C ILE A 153 -3.43 7.21 3.23
N LEU A 154 -2.96 7.87 2.16
CA LEU A 154 -2.87 9.34 2.14
C LEU A 154 -4.25 10.00 2.15
N THR A 155 -5.26 9.41 1.49
CA THR A 155 -6.64 9.90 1.55
C THR A 155 -7.22 9.74 2.97
N GLY A 156 -6.92 8.65 3.66
CA GLY A 156 -7.29 8.45 5.06
C GLY A 156 -6.61 9.47 5.97
N LEU A 157 -5.31 9.66 5.81
CA LEU A 157 -4.51 10.61 6.57
C LEU A 157 -4.97 12.07 6.37
N ALA A 158 -5.47 12.41 5.18
CA ALA A 158 -6.05 13.72 4.91
C ALA A 158 -7.28 14.04 5.78
N ARG A 159 -7.99 13.01 6.29
CA ARG A 159 -9.12 13.16 7.23
C ARG A 159 -8.67 13.41 8.67
N VAL A 160 -7.41 13.14 9.02
CA VAL A 160 -6.86 13.37 10.36
C VAL A 160 -6.67 14.86 10.61
N ALA A 161 -6.96 15.29 11.85
CA ALA A 161 -6.73 16.67 12.29
C ALA A 161 -5.26 17.07 12.08
N LEU A 162 -5.03 18.31 11.61
CA LEU A 162 -3.69 18.77 11.24
C LEU A 162 -2.68 18.65 12.38
N ALA A 163 -3.10 18.88 13.62
CA ALA A 163 -2.25 18.78 14.81
C ALA A 163 -1.70 17.37 15.06
N ASP A 164 -2.47 16.34 14.71
CA ASP A 164 -2.13 14.94 14.97
C ASP A 164 -1.54 14.22 13.74
N ARG A 165 -1.71 14.81 12.55
CA ARG A 165 -1.40 14.18 11.26
C ARG A 165 0.02 13.64 11.17
N PHE A 166 1.02 14.41 11.61
CA PHE A 166 2.41 13.95 11.54
C PHE A 166 2.67 12.75 12.48
N SER A 167 2.08 12.75 13.67
CA SER A 167 2.19 11.63 14.61
C SER A 167 1.56 10.36 14.04
N VAL A 168 0.39 10.49 13.41
CA VAL A 168 -0.30 9.36 12.76
C VAL A 168 0.49 8.87 11.55
N LEU A 169 0.98 9.77 10.70
CA LEU A 169 1.84 9.44 9.55
C LEU A 169 3.06 8.65 10.01
N SER A 170 3.77 9.15 11.04
CA SER A 170 4.95 8.49 11.58
C SER A 170 4.65 7.07 12.08
N ALA A 171 3.53 6.89 12.80
CA ALA A 171 3.09 5.58 13.25
C ALA A 171 2.80 4.61 12.08
N PHE A 172 2.17 5.11 11.00
CA PHE A 172 1.91 4.31 9.80
C PHE A 172 3.21 3.92 9.07
N VAL A 173 4.17 4.85 8.95
CA VAL A 173 5.47 4.55 8.34
C VAL A 173 6.23 3.51 9.15
N GLU A 174 6.29 3.64 10.47
CA GLU A 174 6.97 2.66 11.33
C GLU A 174 6.30 1.28 11.26
N MET A 175 4.96 1.23 11.18
CA MET A 175 4.25 -0.03 10.94
C MET A 175 4.62 -0.64 9.58
N GLY A 176 4.75 0.17 8.53
CA GLY A 176 5.19 -0.28 7.21
C GLY A 176 6.62 -0.84 7.22
N ILE A 177 7.53 -0.17 7.91
CA ILE A 177 8.91 -0.63 8.13
C ILE A 177 8.94 -1.97 8.86
N GLN A 178 8.21 -2.10 9.96
CA GLN A 178 8.13 -3.36 10.73
C GLN A 178 7.57 -4.50 9.88
N THR A 179 6.57 -4.21 9.05
CA THR A 179 5.99 -5.18 8.12
C THR A 179 7.04 -5.69 7.13
N ALA A 180 7.82 -4.79 6.52
CA ALA A 180 8.88 -5.15 5.58
C ALA A 180 9.97 -6.02 6.23
N GLU A 181 10.37 -5.68 7.46
CA GLU A 181 11.35 -6.46 8.23
C GLU A 181 10.85 -7.87 8.56
N ILE A 182 9.58 -8.00 8.97
CA ILE A 182 8.92 -9.30 9.24
C ILE A 182 8.85 -10.15 7.97
N GLU A 183 8.51 -9.56 6.83
CA GLU A 183 8.45 -10.28 5.56
C GLU A 183 9.83 -10.82 5.15
N ALA A 184 10.88 -10.00 5.26
CA ALA A 184 12.24 -10.45 5.01
C ALA A 184 12.59 -11.65 5.90
N LEU A 185 12.27 -11.57 7.21
CA LEU A 185 12.54 -12.66 8.16
C LEU A 185 11.87 -13.97 7.74
N ARG A 186 10.60 -13.90 7.31
CA ARG A 186 9.86 -15.07 6.80
C ARG A 186 10.50 -15.64 5.55
N GLN A 187 10.92 -14.81 4.60
CA GLN A 187 11.57 -15.27 3.36
C GLN A 187 12.89 -16.00 3.66
N SER A 188 13.68 -15.50 4.61
CA SER A 188 14.94 -16.14 5.01
C SER A 188 14.76 -17.51 5.70
N ALA A 189 13.63 -17.74 6.37
CA ALA A 189 13.33 -18.99 7.06
C ALA A 189 12.84 -20.10 6.11
N HIS A 190 12.39 -19.73 4.91
CA HIS A 190 11.91 -20.65 3.88
C HIS A 190 12.94 -20.93 2.77
N ALA A 191 14.15 -20.34 2.85
CA ALA A 191 15.26 -20.53 1.92
C ALA A 191 16.29 -21.56 2.43
#